data_AF-A0A6L9EGW4-F1
#
_entry.id   AF-A0A6L9EGW4-F1
#
_cell.length_a   1.000
_cell.length_b   1.000
_cell.length_c   1.000
_cell.angle_alpha   90.00
_cell.angle_beta   90.00
_cell.angle_gamma   90.00
#
_symmetry.space_group_name_H-M   'P 1'
#
loop_
_entity.id
_entity.type
_entity.pdbx_description
1 polymer ?
#
loop_
_entity_poly.entity_id
_entity_poly.type
_entity_poly.pdbx_seq_one_letter_code
_entity_poly.pdbx_strand_id
1 'polypeptide(L)'
;MKQKVLVFVALTFITSAALAQRGVRIGYVDMEYILENVEEYREASEQLENKVQKWKVEIEQKQSEVEQMRKDLMAEKVLLTDELIAEREEEIQILEKEMLEYQQNRFGPQGDLVIQKRLLIQPIQDQVFNEVQKIGANKKYDFIFDKSADVVMLYSEKRHDISELVLRGIARTRRISKPKKKASAKSALEEFEGEPEEEISAALKERQDKAAAAAEARAKTAEERRAEQLRIREERKKAYEARRKKLLEEREARRKAKQEERLKLTEQKKDTIN
;
A
#
# COMPACT_ATOMS: atom_id res chain seq x y z
N MET A 1 0.37 -84.15 16.46
CA MET A 1 0.23 -82.83 17.14
C MET A 1 1.26 -81.80 16.64
N LYS A 2 2.54 -82.14 16.50
CA LYS A 2 3.61 -81.22 16.03
C LYS A 2 3.32 -80.51 14.70
N GLN A 3 2.77 -81.21 13.69
CA GLN A 3 2.41 -80.60 12.40
C GLN A 3 1.25 -79.59 12.50
N LYS A 4 0.26 -79.83 13.38
CA LYS A 4 -0.85 -78.89 13.61
C LYS A 4 -0.38 -77.62 14.32
N VAL A 5 0.58 -77.75 15.25
CA VAL A 5 1.21 -76.61 15.95
C VAL A 5 2.06 -75.79 14.96
N LEU A 6 2.81 -76.43 14.08
CA LEU A 6 3.60 -75.74 13.05
C LEU A 6 2.73 -74.92 12.09
N VAL A 7 1.59 -75.48 11.66
CA VAL A 7 0.61 -74.76 10.81
C VAL A 7 -0.01 -73.58 11.55
N PHE A 8 -0.33 -73.73 12.84
CA PHE A 8 -0.88 -72.64 13.64
C PHE A 8 0.11 -71.48 13.84
N VAL A 9 1.39 -71.80 14.08
CA VAL A 9 2.47 -70.80 14.18
C VAL A 9 2.73 -70.12 12.83
N ALA A 10 2.72 -70.87 11.73
CA ALA A 10 2.85 -70.28 10.40
C ALA A 10 1.69 -69.33 10.08
N LEU A 11 0.46 -69.70 10.45
CA LEU A 11 -0.73 -68.88 10.23
C LEU A 11 -0.70 -67.58 11.04
N THR A 12 -0.26 -67.63 12.31
CA THR A 12 -0.10 -66.42 13.13
C THR A 12 1.02 -65.50 12.64
N PHE A 13 2.12 -66.05 12.12
CA PHE A 13 3.16 -65.25 11.46
C PHE A 13 2.66 -64.57 10.17
N ILE A 14 1.88 -65.25 9.34
CA ILE A 14 1.30 -64.68 8.12
C ILE A 14 0.31 -63.56 8.43
N THR A 15 -0.57 -63.75 9.44
CA THR A 15 -1.50 -62.69 9.86
C THR A 15 -0.79 -61.47 10.45
N SER A 16 0.34 -61.68 11.12
CA SER A 16 1.14 -60.60 11.69
C SER A 16 1.87 -59.78 10.63
N ALA A 17 2.35 -60.43 9.57
CA ALA A 17 2.97 -59.77 8.42
C ALA A 17 1.97 -58.91 7.61
N ALA A 18 0.72 -59.35 7.48
CA ALA A 18 -0.32 -58.63 6.75
C ALA A 18 -0.77 -57.32 7.43
N LEU A 19 -0.72 -57.26 8.76
CA LEU A 19 -1.10 -56.05 9.52
C LEU A 19 -0.01 -54.96 9.53
N ALA A 20 1.24 -55.31 9.17
CA ALA A 20 2.38 -54.39 9.20
C ALA A 20 2.49 -53.50 7.95
N GLN A 21 1.77 -53.82 6.87
CA GLN A 21 1.80 -53.04 5.62
C GLN A 21 0.81 -51.86 5.66
N ARG A 22 0.95 -50.94 6.61
CA ARG A 22 0.26 -49.65 6.50
C ARG A 22 1.03 -48.81 5.48
N GLY A 23 0.53 -48.78 4.24
CA GLY A 23 1.09 -47.92 3.20
C GLY A 23 1.04 -46.44 3.60
N VAL A 24 2.05 -45.69 3.19
CA VAL A 24 2.16 -44.24 3.46
C VAL A 24 0.97 -43.53 2.81
N ARG A 25 0.22 -42.76 3.60
CA ARG A 25 -0.91 -41.97 3.12
C ARG A 25 -0.44 -40.58 2.76
N ILE A 26 -0.43 -40.29 1.47
CA ILE A 26 0.00 -39.01 0.91
C ILE A 26 -1.23 -38.29 0.34
N GLY A 27 -1.39 -37.02 0.72
CA GLY A 27 -2.33 -36.10 0.09
C GLY A 27 -1.59 -34.92 -0.54
N TYR A 28 -2.31 -34.14 -1.35
CA TYR A 28 -1.83 -32.84 -1.80
C TYR A 28 -2.93 -31.79 -1.74
N VAL A 29 -2.50 -30.53 -1.65
CA VAL A 29 -3.35 -29.34 -1.71
C VAL A 29 -2.82 -28.40 -2.78
N ASP A 30 -3.72 -27.66 -3.40
CA ASP A 30 -3.40 -26.55 -4.30
C ASP A 30 -3.67 -25.25 -3.54
N MET A 31 -2.62 -24.65 -2.97
CA MET A 31 -2.76 -23.47 -2.12
C MET A 31 -3.27 -22.26 -2.91
N GLU A 32 -2.83 -22.10 -4.16
CA GLU A 32 -3.28 -21.02 -5.04
C GLU A 32 -4.79 -21.14 -5.29
N TYR A 33 -5.27 -22.33 -5.68
CA TYR A 33 -6.69 -22.58 -5.84
C TYR A 33 -7.50 -22.33 -4.55
N ILE A 34 -6.98 -22.75 -3.39
CA ILE A 34 -7.66 -22.51 -2.11
C ILE A 34 -7.75 -21.01 -1.82
N LEU A 35 -6.66 -20.26 -1.99
CA LEU A 35 -6.63 -18.82 -1.72
C LEU A 35 -7.61 -18.08 -2.64
N GLU A 36 -7.62 -18.36 -3.94
CA GLU A 36 -8.52 -17.72 -4.91
C GLU A 36 -10.02 -17.93 -4.60
N ASN A 37 -10.36 -19.07 -4.00
CA ASN A 37 -11.75 -19.41 -3.65
C ASN A 37 -12.17 -18.92 -2.25
N VAL A 38 -11.27 -18.33 -1.47
CA VAL A 38 -11.59 -17.73 -0.17
C VAL A 38 -12.07 -16.29 -0.39
N GLU A 39 -13.30 -15.98 0.02
CA GLU A 39 -13.93 -14.66 -0.16
C GLU A 39 -13.07 -13.52 0.42
N GLU A 40 -12.50 -13.73 1.60
CA GLU A 40 -11.65 -12.74 2.27
C GLU A 40 -10.40 -12.41 1.45
N TYR A 41 -9.83 -13.40 0.75
CA TYR A 41 -8.69 -13.18 -0.15
C TYR A 41 -9.09 -12.37 -1.36
N ARG A 42 -10.26 -12.68 -1.95
CA ARG A 42 -10.79 -11.96 -3.12
C ARG A 42 -11.06 -10.50 -2.80
N GLU A 43 -11.78 -10.22 -1.70
CA GLU A 43 -12.07 -8.85 -1.25
C GLU A 43 -10.78 -8.07 -0.95
N ALA A 44 -9.82 -8.70 -0.27
CA ALA A 44 -8.54 -8.08 0.05
C ALA A 44 -7.69 -7.82 -1.21
N SER A 45 -7.71 -8.74 -2.16
CA SER A 45 -6.98 -8.62 -3.43
C SER A 45 -7.55 -7.48 -4.29
N GLU A 46 -8.87 -7.36 -4.37
CA GLU A 46 -9.54 -6.27 -5.07
C GLU A 46 -9.21 -4.90 -4.42
N GLN A 47 -9.21 -4.82 -3.09
CA GLN A 47 -8.79 -3.60 -2.38
C GLN A 47 -7.32 -3.25 -2.65
N LEU A 48 -6.43 -4.25 -2.68
CA LEU A 48 -5.02 -4.04 -2.99
C LEU A 48 -4.83 -3.59 -4.44
N GLU A 49 -5.54 -4.20 -5.39
CA GLU A 49 -5.52 -3.83 -6.80
C GLU A 49 -5.97 -2.38 -7.01
N ASN A 50 -7.04 -1.96 -6.33
CA ASN A 50 -7.49 -0.57 -6.34
C ASN A 50 -6.42 0.41 -5.83
N LYS A 51 -5.67 0.05 -4.78
CA LYS A 51 -4.54 0.88 -4.29
C LYS A 51 -3.39 0.91 -5.29
N VAL A 52 -3.06 -0.24 -5.89
CA VAL A 52 -2.02 -0.34 -6.93
C VAL A 52 -2.36 0.56 -8.10
N GLN A 53 -3.62 0.57 -8.54
CA GLN A 53 -4.07 1.45 -9.61
C GLN A 53 -3.85 2.92 -9.23
N LYS A 54 -4.31 3.34 -8.04
CA LYS A 54 -4.08 4.72 -7.55
C LYS A 54 -2.60 5.10 -7.55
N TRP A 55 -1.71 4.23 -7.06
CA TRP A 55 -0.27 4.51 -7.08
C TRP A 55 0.30 4.61 -8.49
N LYS A 56 -0.19 3.81 -9.44
CA LYS A 56 0.21 3.92 -10.85
C LYS A 56 -0.19 5.26 -11.44
N VAL A 57 -1.42 5.72 -11.18
CA VAL A 57 -1.90 7.03 -11.64
C VAL A 57 -1.08 8.16 -11.02
N GLU A 58 -0.76 8.08 -9.73
CA GLU A 58 0.08 9.08 -9.05
C GLU A 58 1.50 9.13 -9.64
N ILE A 59 2.09 7.99 -10.00
CA ILE A 59 3.39 7.93 -10.67
C ILE A 59 3.30 8.55 -12.08
N GLU A 60 2.27 8.21 -12.85
CA GLU A 60 2.05 8.75 -14.19
C GLU A 60 1.87 10.28 -14.16
N GLN A 61 1.14 10.80 -13.17
CA GLN A 61 0.98 12.24 -12.96
C GLN A 61 2.32 12.92 -12.66
N LYS A 62 3.11 12.37 -11.72
CA LYS A 62 4.45 12.90 -11.39
C LYS A 62 5.39 12.85 -12.59
N GLN A 63 5.33 11.77 -13.38
CA GLN A 63 6.13 11.63 -14.59
C GLN A 63 5.75 12.68 -15.63
N SER A 64 4.45 12.90 -15.85
CA SER A 64 3.96 13.94 -16.77
C SER A 64 4.35 15.34 -16.30
N GLU A 65 4.34 15.62 -15.00
CA GLU A 65 4.74 16.90 -14.43
C GLU A 65 6.23 17.17 -14.67
N VAL A 66 7.10 16.19 -14.38
CA VAL A 66 8.54 16.24 -14.69
C VAL A 66 8.80 16.48 -16.18
N GLU A 67 8.09 15.75 -17.04
CA GLU A 67 8.25 15.91 -18.49
C GLU A 67 7.82 17.30 -18.97
N GLN A 68 6.74 17.86 -18.40
CA GLN A 68 6.29 19.20 -18.73
C GLN A 68 7.29 20.26 -18.27
N MET A 69 7.82 20.18 -17.04
CA MET A 69 8.83 21.12 -16.56
C MET A 69 10.12 21.07 -17.38
N ARG A 70 10.53 19.88 -17.84
CA ARG A 70 11.67 19.74 -18.77
C ARG A 70 11.41 20.45 -20.10
N LYS A 71 10.21 20.29 -20.67
CA LYS A 71 9.81 20.96 -21.92
C LYS A 71 9.77 22.48 -21.75
N ASP A 72 9.19 22.96 -20.65
CA ASP A 72 9.09 24.38 -20.34
C ASP A 72 10.47 25.01 -20.14
N LEU A 73 11.36 24.32 -19.42
CA LEU A 73 12.75 24.76 -19.27
C LEU A 73 13.47 24.84 -20.62
N MET A 74 13.29 23.86 -21.52
CA MET A 74 13.89 23.91 -22.86
C MET A 74 13.37 25.08 -23.70
N ALA A 75 12.08 25.41 -23.61
CA ALA A 75 11.48 26.53 -24.32
C ALA A 75 11.91 27.90 -23.75
N GLU A 76 11.99 28.01 -22.42
CA GLU A 76 12.34 29.25 -21.72
C GLU A 76 13.85 29.48 -21.61
N LYS A 77 14.69 28.47 -21.87
CA LYS A 77 16.15 28.51 -21.65
C LYS A 77 16.84 29.74 -22.25
N VAL A 78 16.40 30.19 -23.43
CA VAL A 78 16.97 31.34 -24.14
C VAL A 78 16.64 32.69 -23.46
N LEU A 79 15.58 32.72 -22.64
CA LEU A 79 15.09 33.91 -21.94
C LEU A 79 15.58 33.99 -20.48
N LEU A 80 16.11 32.90 -19.93
CA LEU A 80 16.54 32.77 -18.54
C LEU A 80 18.04 33.09 -18.38
N THR A 81 18.44 33.43 -17.15
CA THR A 81 19.86 33.55 -16.77
C THR A 81 20.39 32.19 -16.32
N ASP A 82 21.70 31.99 -16.41
CA ASP A 82 22.34 30.71 -16.04
C ASP A 82 22.00 30.27 -14.60
N GLU A 83 21.90 31.20 -13.65
CA GLU A 83 21.46 30.92 -12.27
C GLU A 83 20.03 30.38 -12.19
N LEU A 84 19.10 30.92 -12.98
CA LEU A 84 17.70 30.48 -13.00
C LEU A 84 17.54 29.13 -13.71
N ILE A 85 18.39 28.86 -14.70
CA ILE A 85 18.44 27.56 -15.37
C ILE A 85 18.90 26.50 -14.36
N ALA A 86 19.97 26.77 -13.60
CA ALA A 86 20.47 25.84 -12.60
C ALA A 86 19.43 25.55 -11.50
N GLU A 87 18.70 26.56 -11.01
CA GLU A 87 17.64 26.39 -10.01
C GLU A 87 16.49 25.51 -10.54
N ARG A 88 16.04 25.74 -11.78
CA ARG A 88 15.00 24.92 -12.43
C ARG A 88 15.48 23.49 -12.69
N GLU A 89 16.73 23.30 -13.10
CA GLU A 89 17.32 21.97 -13.30
C GLU A 89 17.42 21.20 -11.97
N GLU A 90 17.75 21.87 -10.87
CA GLU A 90 17.76 21.30 -9.52
C GLU A 90 16.35 20.89 -9.08
N GLU A 91 15.34 21.74 -9.29
CA GLU A 91 13.94 21.44 -8.98
C GLU A 91 13.44 20.19 -9.73
N ILE A 92 13.74 20.11 -11.03
CA ILE A 92 13.42 18.95 -11.87
C ILE A 92 14.12 17.68 -11.33
N GLN A 93 15.39 17.76 -10.97
CA GLN A 93 16.14 16.63 -10.41
C GLN A 93 15.58 16.16 -9.06
N ILE A 94 15.14 17.09 -8.20
CA ILE A 94 14.51 16.76 -6.92
C ILE A 94 13.21 15.99 -7.19
N LEU A 95 12.35 16.49 -8.08
CA LEU A 95 11.07 15.85 -8.39
C LEU A 95 11.23 14.48 -9.07
N GLU A 96 12.25 14.32 -9.93
CA GLU A 96 12.62 13.02 -10.49
C GLU A 96 13.05 12.03 -9.41
N LYS A 97 13.88 12.48 -8.47
CA LYS A 97 14.34 11.65 -7.36
C LYS A 97 13.17 11.26 -6.46
N GLU A 98 12.29 12.20 -6.11
CA GLU A 98 11.08 11.93 -5.34
C GLU A 98 10.15 10.93 -6.04
N MET A 99 9.99 11.05 -7.37
CA MET A 99 9.20 10.09 -8.16
C MET A 99 9.81 8.69 -8.11
N LEU A 100 11.13 8.56 -8.29
CA LEU A 100 11.84 7.27 -8.22
C LEU A 100 11.77 6.67 -6.83
N GLU A 101 11.97 7.46 -5.78
CA GLU A 101 11.82 7.02 -4.39
C GLU A 101 10.38 6.58 -4.11
N TYR A 102 9.39 7.33 -4.59
CA TYR A 102 7.99 6.95 -4.49
C TYR A 102 7.72 5.60 -5.15
N GLN A 103 8.19 5.41 -6.39
CA GLN A 103 8.06 4.15 -7.12
C GLN A 103 8.75 3.00 -6.38
N GLN A 104 9.95 3.21 -5.85
CA GLN A 104 10.69 2.20 -5.09
C GLN A 104 10.00 1.86 -3.76
N ASN A 105 9.46 2.85 -3.05
CA ASN A 105 8.74 2.66 -1.80
C ASN A 105 7.42 1.91 -2.00
N ARG A 106 6.74 2.08 -3.14
CA ARG A 106 5.50 1.36 -3.44
C ARG A 106 5.72 -0.01 -4.07
N PHE A 107 6.59 -0.10 -5.08
CA PHE A 107 6.75 -1.26 -5.97
C PHE A 107 8.09 -1.99 -5.85
N GLY A 108 9.01 -1.49 -5.02
CA GLY A 108 10.30 -2.15 -4.79
C GLY A 108 10.17 -3.50 -4.08
N PRO A 109 11.27 -4.26 -3.94
CA PRO A 109 11.27 -5.59 -3.30
C PRO A 109 10.80 -5.59 -1.84
N GLN A 110 11.00 -4.47 -1.15
CA GLN A 110 10.51 -4.20 0.21
C GLN A 110 9.43 -3.10 0.21
N GLY A 111 8.84 -2.83 -0.95
CA GLY A 111 7.82 -1.80 -1.09
C GLY A 111 6.50 -2.21 -0.46
N ASP A 112 5.63 -1.22 -0.30
CA ASP A 112 4.31 -1.37 0.32
C ASP A 112 3.46 -2.45 -0.35
N LEU A 113 3.57 -2.62 -1.67
CA LEU A 113 2.83 -3.66 -2.40
C LEU A 113 3.18 -5.06 -1.89
N VAL A 114 4.47 -5.36 -1.77
CA VAL A 114 4.95 -6.69 -1.34
C VAL A 114 4.58 -6.93 0.12
N ILE A 115 4.77 -5.90 0.96
CA ILE A 115 4.42 -5.96 2.39
C ILE A 115 2.91 -6.18 2.57
N GLN A 116 2.08 -5.38 1.92
CA GLN A 116 0.62 -5.52 2.01
C GLN A 116 0.15 -6.86 1.45
N LYS A 117 0.68 -7.31 0.32
CA LYS A 117 0.37 -8.63 -0.24
C LYS A 117 0.68 -9.74 0.78
N ARG A 118 1.84 -9.70 1.43
CA ARG A 118 2.21 -10.67 2.47
C ARG A 118 1.28 -10.61 3.67
N LEU A 119 0.99 -9.41 4.19
CA LEU A 119 0.12 -9.22 5.35
C LEU A 119 -1.32 -9.69 5.11
N LEU A 120 -1.81 -9.59 3.87
CA LEU A 120 -3.15 -10.07 3.49
C LEU A 120 -3.18 -11.59 3.29
N ILE A 121 -2.14 -12.17 2.69
CA ILE A 121 -2.06 -13.60 2.39
C ILE A 121 -1.77 -14.43 3.64
N GLN A 122 -0.85 -13.99 4.49
CA GLN A 122 -0.37 -14.74 5.64
C GLN A 122 -1.49 -15.24 6.58
N PRO A 123 -2.46 -14.41 7.05
CA PRO A 123 -3.51 -14.90 7.94
C PRO A 123 -4.43 -15.93 7.28
N ILE A 124 -4.55 -15.91 5.95
CA ILE A 124 -5.34 -16.90 5.20
C ILE A 124 -4.53 -18.19 5.06
N GLN A 125 -3.24 -18.10 4.76
CA GLN A 125 -2.33 -19.25 4.76
C GLN A 125 -2.31 -19.96 6.12
N ASP A 126 -2.29 -19.20 7.23
CA ASP A 126 -2.35 -19.76 8.58
C ASP A 126 -3.67 -20.50 8.83
N GLN A 127 -4.79 -19.98 8.35
CA GLN A 127 -6.09 -20.66 8.44
C GLN A 127 -6.10 -21.97 7.62
N VAL A 128 -5.59 -21.91 6.39
CA VAL A 128 -5.47 -23.07 5.51
C VAL A 128 -4.60 -24.14 6.15
N PHE A 129 -3.43 -23.76 6.68
CA PHE A 129 -2.50 -24.65 7.37
C PHE A 129 -3.16 -25.34 8.57
N ASN A 130 -3.89 -24.59 9.40
CA ASN A 130 -4.62 -25.15 10.54
C ASN A 130 -5.69 -26.17 10.11
N GLU A 131 -6.43 -25.89 9.03
CA GLU A 131 -7.42 -26.84 8.50
C GLU A 131 -6.77 -28.07 7.85
N VAL A 132 -5.65 -27.89 7.15
CA VAL A 132 -4.84 -28.99 6.61
C VAL A 132 -4.34 -29.90 7.73
N GLN A 133 -3.83 -29.36 8.84
CA GLN A 133 -3.41 -30.14 10.00
C GLN A 133 -4.57 -30.96 10.60
N LYS A 134 -5.74 -30.34 10.78
CA LYS A 134 -6.94 -31.04 11.28
C LYS A 134 -7.34 -32.19 10.35
N ILE A 135 -7.36 -31.95 9.04
CA ILE A 135 -7.70 -32.97 8.05
C ILE A 135 -6.65 -34.08 8.03
N GLY A 136 -5.37 -33.72 8.10
CA GLY A 136 -4.24 -34.64 8.22
C GLY A 136 -4.38 -35.61 9.38
N ALA A 137 -4.62 -35.07 10.58
CA ALA A 137 -4.83 -35.86 11.80
C ALA A 137 -6.09 -36.75 11.70
N ASN A 138 -7.22 -36.18 11.29
CA ASN A 138 -8.49 -36.89 11.22
C ASN A 138 -8.50 -38.02 10.19
N LYS A 139 -7.87 -37.80 9.03
CA LYS A 139 -7.79 -38.80 7.94
C LYS A 139 -6.53 -39.67 8.00
N LYS A 140 -5.67 -39.43 9.00
CA LYS A 140 -4.41 -40.14 9.24
C LYS A 140 -3.46 -40.08 8.04
N TYR A 141 -3.37 -38.92 7.38
CA TYR A 141 -2.35 -38.67 6.36
C TYR A 141 -0.98 -38.57 7.04
N ASP A 142 0.03 -39.18 6.44
CA ASP A 142 1.40 -39.11 6.93
C ASP A 142 2.12 -37.90 6.30
N PHE A 143 1.77 -37.54 5.05
CA PHE A 143 2.29 -36.36 4.36
C PHE A 143 1.19 -35.64 3.57
N ILE A 144 1.28 -34.31 3.53
CA ILE A 144 0.44 -33.46 2.67
C ILE A 144 1.38 -32.49 1.95
N PHE A 145 1.38 -32.52 0.62
CA PHE A 145 2.22 -31.65 -0.20
C PHE A 145 1.42 -30.48 -0.76
N ASP A 146 2.05 -29.31 -0.85
CA ASP A 146 1.52 -28.20 -1.63
C ASP A 146 1.98 -28.32 -3.08
N LYS A 147 1.03 -28.36 -4.01
CA LYS A 147 1.26 -28.38 -5.46
C LYS A 147 1.72 -27.02 -5.99
N SER A 148 1.38 -25.94 -5.32
CA SER A 148 1.77 -24.57 -5.67
C SER A 148 3.19 -24.22 -5.20
N ALA A 149 3.82 -25.08 -4.41
CA ALA A 149 5.19 -24.91 -3.94
C ALA A 149 6.23 -25.43 -4.95
N ASP A 150 7.52 -25.18 -4.68
CA ASP A 150 8.66 -25.55 -5.54
C ASP A 150 8.83 -27.07 -5.78
N VAL A 151 8.00 -27.92 -5.17
CA VAL A 151 8.03 -29.37 -5.38
C VAL A 151 7.34 -29.69 -6.71
N VAL A 152 8.14 -30.05 -7.72
CA VAL A 152 7.63 -30.41 -9.04
C VAL A 152 6.88 -31.75 -8.97
N MET A 153 5.54 -31.69 -9.01
CA MET A 153 4.67 -32.85 -9.11
C MET A 153 4.29 -33.12 -10.57
N LEU A 154 4.90 -34.14 -11.18
CA LEU A 154 4.67 -34.47 -12.59
C LEU A 154 3.29 -35.09 -12.86
N TYR A 155 2.79 -35.89 -11.92
CA TYR A 155 1.49 -36.53 -12.02
C TYR A 155 0.94 -36.83 -10.62
N SER A 156 -0.36 -36.60 -10.43
CA SER A 156 -1.08 -37.07 -9.26
C SER A 156 -2.52 -37.43 -9.64
N GLU A 157 -3.03 -38.47 -8.98
CA GLU A 157 -4.42 -38.86 -9.12
C GLU A 157 -5.30 -37.96 -8.26
N LYS A 158 -6.43 -37.48 -8.81
CA LYS A 158 -7.35 -36.53 -8.14
C LYS A 158 -7.87 -37.02 -6.80
N ARG A 159 -7.87 -38.33 -6.55
CA ARG A 159 -8.29 -38.93 -5.27
C ARG A 159 -7.42 -38.52 -4.07
N HIS A 160 -6.20 -38.05 -4.31
CA HIS A 160 -5.29 -37.57 -3.25
C HIS A 160 -5.38 -36.05 -3.05
N ASP A 161 -6.16 -35.36 -3.87
CA ASP A 161 -6.46 -33.94 -3.70
C ASP A 161 -7.38 -33.76 -2.49
N ILE A 162 -6.96 -32.92 -1.54
CA ILE A 162 -7.79 -32.55 -0.39
C ILE A 162 -8.18 -31.07 -0.39
N SER A 163 -7.90 -30.33 -1.46
CA SER A 163 -8.14 -28.88 -1.55
C SER A 163 -9.60 -28.51 -1.29
N GLU A 164 -10.54 -29.24 -1.91
CA GLU A 164 -11.99 -29.08 -1.68
C GLU A 164 -12.42 -29.36 -0.24
N LEU A 165 -11.74 -30.31 0.43
CA LEU A 165 -12.03 -30.62 1.83
C LEU A 165 -11.56 -29.49 2.74
N VAL A 166 -10.40 -28.92 2.44
CA VAL A 166 -9.83 -27.77 3.16
C VAL A 166 -10.71 -26.54 2.98
N LEU A 167 -11.11 -26.20 1.75
CA LEU A 167 -12.04 -25.11 1.46
C LEU A 167 -13.35 -25.23 2.25
N ARG A 168 -13.92 -26.43 2.28
CA ARG A 168 -15.14 -26.70 3.07
C ARG A 168 -14.90 -26.57 4.57
N GLY A 169 -13.72 -26.94 5.05
CA GLY A 169 -13.28 -26.76 6.44
C GLY A 169 -13.24 -25.28 6.82
N ILE A 170 -12.56 -24.47 6.02
CA ILE A 170 -12.46 -23.01 6.19
C ILE A 170 -13.85 -22.37 6.19
N ALA A 171 -14.68 -22.69 5.19
CA ALA A 171 -16.04 -22.16 5.08
C ALA A 171 -16.92 -22.53 6.29
N ARG A 172 -16.74 -23.72 6.87
CA ARG A 172 -17.44 -24.17 8.08
C ARG A 172 -16.95 -23.41 9.31
N THR A 173 -15.63 -23.33 9.52
CA THR A 173 -15.02 -22.58 10.62
C THR A 173 -15.47 -21.12 10.59
N ARG A 174 -15.57 -20.51 9.40
CA ARG A 174 -16.14 -19.16 9.21
C ARG A 174 -17.61 -19.05 9.62
N ARG A 175 -18.46 -19.99 9.20
CA ARG A 175 -19.89 -19.96 9.55
C ARG A 175 -20.11 -20.06 11.07
N ILE A 176 -19.22 -20.75 11.77
CA ILE A 176 -19.26 -20.90 13.22
C ILE A 176 -18.69 -19.65 13.92
N SER A 177 -17.65 -19.02 13.35
CA SER A 177 -17.01 -17.83 13.92
C SER A 177 -17.74 -16.51 13.63
N LYS A 178 -18.58 -16.42 12.59
CA LYS A 178 -19.49 -15.28 12.42
C LYS A 178 -20.49 -15.30 13.60
N PRO A 179 -20.45 -14.32 14.53
CA PRO A 179 -21.44 -14.27 15.60
C PRO A 179 -22.82 -14.16 14.94
N LYS A 180 -23.80 -14.92 15.43
CA LYS A 180 -25.20 -14.89 15.01
C LYS A 180 -25.83 -13.56 15.44
N LYS A 181 -25.40 -12.46 14.81
CA LYS A 181 -25.62 -11.04 15.17
C LYS A 181 -27.06 -10.56 14.94
N LYS A 182 -28.05 -11.47 14.92
CA LYS A 182 -29.47 -11.13 14.71
C LYS A 182 -30.43 -11.65 15.79
N ALA A 183 -29.99 -12.54 16.68
CA ALA A 183 -30.86 -13.05 17.75
C ALA A 183 -30.64 -12.36 19.10
N SER A 184 -29.39 -12.05 19.48
CA SER A 184 -29.08 -11.45 20.78
C SER A 184 -29.13 -9.92 20.82
N ALA A 185 -29.05 -9.26 19.66
CA ALA A 185 -29.11 -7.79 19.58
C ALA A 185 -30.54 -7.24 19.69
N LYS A 186 -31.58 -8.08 19.52
CA LYS A 186 -32.97 -7.69 19.78
C LYS A 186 -33.34 -7.88 21.26
N SER A 187 -32.94 -8.99 21.86
CA SER A 187 -33.25 -9.26 23.27
C SER A 187 -32.54 -8.30 24.23
N ALA A 188 -31.30 -7.91 23.94
CA ALA A 188 -30.57 -6.95 24.77
C ALA A 188 -31.02 -5.48 24.59
N LEU A 189 -31.78 -5.17 23.53
CA LEU A 189 -32.35 -3.83 23.30
C LEU A 189 -33.74 -3.72 23.92
N GLU A 190 -34.58 -4.75 23.78
CA GLU A 190 -35.92 -4.81 24.41
C GLU A 190 -35.85 -4.92 25.95
N GLU A 191 -34.77 -5.44 26.52
CA GLU A 191 -34.58 -5.51 27.98
C GLU A 191 -34.02 -4.20 28.59
N PHE A 192 -33.56 -3.26 27.74
CA PHE A 192 -33.05 -1.94 28.16
C PHE A 192 -34.08 -0.81 27.98
N GLU A 193 -35.13 -1.01 27.19
CA GLU A 193 -36.22 -0.02 26.96
C GLU A 193 -37.24 0.05 28.12
N GLY A 194 -36.97 -0.61 29.25
CA GLY A 194 -37.91 -0.80 30.37
C GLY A 194 -37.71 0.07 31.62
N GLU A 195 -36.73 0.97 31.68
CA GLU A 195 -36.53 1.85 32.84
C GLU A 195 -36.47 3.34 32.45
N PRO A 196 -37.12 4.25 33.20
CA PRO A 196 -37.25 5.65 32.81
C PRO A 196 -35.92 6.40 32.90
N GLU A 197 -35.57 7.07 31.80
CA GLU A 197 -34.41 7.95 31.63
C GLU A 197 -34.51 9.21 32.51
N GLU A 198 -33.95 9.22 33.71
CA GLU A 198 -33.59 10.47 34.39
C GLU A 198 -32.21 10.33 35.05
N GLU A 199 -31.22 11.06 34.49
CA GLU A 199 -29.91 11.49 35.06
C GLU A 199 -28.67 11.37 34.14
N ILE A 200 -28.82 11.20 32.82
CA ILE A 200 -27.70 11.38 31.86
C ILE A 200 -27.86 12.69 31.09
N SER A 201 -27.64 13.85 31.73
CA SER A 201 -27.69 15.14 31.01
C SER A 201 -26.53 16.08 31.29
N ALA A 202 -25.91 16.05 32.49
CA ALA A 202 -24.82 16.97 32.83
C ALA A 202 -23.46 16.56 32.25
N ALA A 203 -23.04 15.30 32.47
CA ALA A 203 -21.70 14.83 32.07
C ALA A 203 -21.52 14.68 30.54
N LEU A 204 -22.62 14.38 29.83
CA LEU A 204 -22.60 14.23 28.37
C LEU A 204 -22.56 15.60 27.68
N LYS A 205 -23.26 16.59 28.25
CA LYS A 205 -23.24 17.98 27.81
C LYS A 205 -21.89 18.64 28.06
N GLU A 206 -21.28 18.40 29.23
CA GLU A 206 -19.92 18.87 29.52
C GLU A 206 -18.87 18.29 28.56
N ARG A 207 -19.02 17.02 28.15
CA ARG A 207 -18.17 16.39 27.13
C ARG A 207 -18.37 16.98 25.74
N GLN A 208 -19.62 17.27 25.35
CA GLN A 208 -19.91 17.92 24.07
C GLN A 208 -19.37 19.35 24.02
N ASP A 209 -19.51 20.11 25.10
CA ASP A 209 -19.02 21.48 25.19
C ASP A 209 -17.48 21.52 25.20
N LYS A 210 -16.81 20.59 25.91
CA LYS A 210 -15.35 20.43 25.85
C LYS A 210 -14.86 20.00 24.46
N ALA A 211 -15.59 19.12 23.78
CA ALA A 211 -15.26 18.70 22.42
C ALA A 211 -15.44 19.83 21.41
N ALA A 212 -16.50 20.63 21.54
CA ALA A 212 -16.74 21.82 20.72
C ALA A 212 -15.66 22.89 20.94
N ALA A 213 -15.32 23.20 22.19
CA ALA A 213 -14.23 24.13 22.52
C ALA A 213 -12.87 23.66 21.99
N ALA A 214 -12.57 22.36 22.06
CA ALA A 214 -11.35 21.78 21.51
C ALA A 214 -11.33 21.83 19.97
N ALA A 215 -12.48 21.64 19.31
CA ALA A 215 -12.61 21.76 17.86
C ALA A 215 -12.41 23.22 17.41
N GLU A 216 -12.99 24.19 18.11
CA GLU A 216 -12.79 25.61 17.83
C GLU A 216 -11.34 26.06 18.05
N ALA A 217 -10.67 25.60 19.10
CA ALA A 217 -9.25 25.89 19.33
C ALA A 217 -8.35 25.32 18.21
N ARG A 218 -8.67 24.12 17.70
CA ARG A 218 -7.97 23.53 16.54
C ARG A 218 -8.26 24.29 15.24
N ALA A 219 -9.48 24.79 15.05
CA ALA A 219 -9.83 25.60 13.90
C ALA A 219 -9.08 26.94 13.91
N LYS A 220 -9.06 27.65 15.04
CA LYS A 220 -8.33 28.92 15.19
C LYS A 220 -6.83 28.76 14.95
N THR A 221 -6.21 27.71 15.51
CA THR A 221 -4.78 27.43 15.28
C THR A 221 -4.47 27.02 13.83
N ALA A 222 -5.38 26.33 13.15
CA ALA A 222 -5.24 26.01 11.74
C ALA A 222 -5.40 27.25 10.83
N GLU A 223 -6.33 28.15 11.17
CA GLU A 223 -6.52 29.42 10.46
C GLU A 223 -5.34 30.36 10.66
N GLU A 224 -4.79 30.47 11.88
CA GLU A 224 -3.57 31.23 12.17
C GLU A 224 -2.37 30.72 11.36
N ARG A 225 -2.16 29.39 11.30
CA ARG A 225 -1.10 28.79 10.47
C ARG A 225 -1.30 29.04 8.98
N ARG A 226 -2.55 29.00 8.48
CA ARG A 226 -2.88 29.32 7.08
C ARG A 226 -2.63 30.80 6.78
N ALA A 227 -3.01 31.70 7.69
CA ALA A 227 -2.78 33.13 7.56
C ALA A 227 -1.27 33.46 7.58
N GLU A 228 -0.50 32.81 8.44
CA GLU A 228 0.96 32.94 8.50
C GLU A 228 1.61 32.47 7.19
N GLN A 229 1.20 31.31 6.66
CA GLN A 229 1.69 30.81 5.36
C GLN A 229 1.35 31.75 4.19
N LEU A 230 0.16 32.34 4.19
CA LEU A 230 -0.23 33.32 3.17
C LEU A 230 0.60 34.60 3.27
N ARG A 231 0.85 35.12 4.48
CA ARG A 231 1.72 36.29 4.69
C ARG A 231 3.15 36.02 4.24
N ILE A 232 3.71 34.86 4.57
CA ILE A 232 5.04 34.43 4.09
C ILE A 232 5.05 34.37 2.56
N ARG A 233 4.00 33.86 1.92
CA ARG A 233 3.88 33.79 0.46
C ARG A 233 3.80 35.18 -0.18
N GLU A 234 3.06 36.10 0.41
CA GLU A 234 2.96 37.49 -0.06
C GLU A 234 4.27 38.26 0.12
N GLU A 235 4.97 38.07 1.24
CA GLU A 235 6.28 38.66 1.48
C GLU A 235 7.32 38.13 0.49
N ARG A 236 7.33 36.82 0.22
CA ARG A 236 8.16 36.21 -0.83
C ARG A 236 7.84 36.76 -2.22
N LYS A 237 6.56 36.94 -2.55
CA LYS A 237 6.13 37.53 -3.83
C LYS A 237 6.57 38.98 -3.97
N LYS A 238 6.42 39.80 -2.92
CA LYS A 238 6.89 41.20 -2.91
C LYS A 238 8.41 41.29 -2.99
N ALA A 239 9.14 40.42 -2.28
CA ALA A 239 10.60 40.34 -2.37
C ALA A 239 11.06 39.97 -3.78
N TYR A 240 10.36 39.05 -4.43
CA TYR A 240 10.59 38.67 -5.83
C TYR A 240 10.33 39.83 -6.80
N GLU A 241 9.19 40.52 -6.67
CA GLU A 241 8.87 41.69 -7.50
C GLU A 241 9.87 42.84 -7.32
N ALA A 242 10.33 43.09 -6.09
CA ALA A 242 11.36 44.09 -5.81
C ALA A 242 12.73 43.71 -6.41
N ARG A 243 13.13 42.43 -6.32
CA ARG A 243 14.34 41.92 -6.98
C ARG A 243 14.25 42.06 -8.49
N ARG A 244 13.12 41.67 -9.08
CA ARG A 244 12.86 41.81 -10.52
C ARG A 244 12.95 43.26 -10.98
N LYS A 245 12.39 44.20 -10.21
CA LYS A 245 12.44 45.63 -10.54
C LYS A 245 13.87 46.18 -10.51
N LYS A 246 14.66 45.84 -9.47
CA LYS A 246 16.08 46.21 -9.39
C LYS A 246 16.89 45.69 -10.58
N LEU A 247 16.64 44.45 -10.97
CA LEU A 247 17.33 43.80 -12.10
C LEU A 247 16.98 44.46 -13.45
N LEU A 248 15.74 44.90 -13.62
CA LEU A 248 15.31 45.65 -14.81
C LEU A 248 15.92 47.06 -14.84
N GLU A 249 15.92 47.77 -13.72
CA GLU A 249 16.55 49.10 -13.60
C GLU A 249 18.06 49.03 -13.84
N GLU A 250 18.74 48.01 -13.32
CA GLU A 250 20.18 47.77 -13.57
C GLU A 250 20.45 47.48 -15.05
N ARG A 251 19.60 46.67 -15.71
CA ARG A 251 19.69 46.40 -17.15
C ARG A 251 19.48 47.66 -17.99
N GLU A 252 18.52 48.50 -17.62
CA GLU A 252 18.28 49.78 -18.30
C GLU A 252 19.40 50.79 -18.10
N ALA A 253 19.94 50.89 -16.88
CA ALA A 253 21.10 51.72 -16.58
C ALA A 253 22.33 51.25 -17.37
N ARG A 254 22.59 49.94 -17.43
CA ARG A 254 23.66 49.36 -18.24
C ARG A 254 23.45 49.60 -19.74
N ARG A 255 22.20 49.60 -20.22
CA ARG A 255 21.86 49.93 -21.62
C ARG A 255 22.11 51.41 -21.92
N LYS A 256 21.71 52.33 -21.03
CA LYS A 256 21.94 53.77 -21.17
C LYS A 256 23.44 54.11 -21.13
N ALA A 257 24.19 53.53 -20.19
CA ALA A 257 25.64 53.70 -20.11
C ALA A 257 26.34 53.26 -21.41
N LYS A 258 25.98 52.10 -21.97
CA LYS A 258 26.50 51.65 -23.28
C LYS A 258 26.10 52.56 -24.45
N GLN A 259 24.92 53.17 -24.40
CA GLN A 259 24.49 54.13 -25.42
C GLN A 259 25.27 55.45 -25.33
N GLU A 260 25.48 55.97 -24.12
CA GLU A 260 26.30 57.17 -23.87
C GLU A 260 27.76 56.94 -24.25
N GLU A 261 28.32 55.77 -23.95
CA GLU A 261 29.68 55.39 -24.34
C GLU A 261 29.82 55.31 -25.87
N ARG A 262 28.83 54.73 -26.57
CA ARG A 262 28.77 54.75 -28.04
C ARG A 262 28.67 56.17 -28.60
N LEU A 263 27.88 57.05 -27.98
CA LEU A 263 27.73 58.44 -28.41
C LEU A 263 29.04 59.22 -28.26
N LYS A 264 29.73 59.08 -27.12
CA LYS A 264 31.05 59.68 -26.88
C LYS A 264 32.10 59.18 -27.88
N LEU A 265 32.10 57.88 -28.20
CA LEU A 265 32.97 57.31 -29.22
C LEU A 265 32.68 57.84 -30.63
N THR A 266 31.41 58.13 -30.96
CA THR A 266 31.06 58.75 -32.24
C THR A 266 31.38 60.23 -32.32
N GLU A 267 31.31 60.99 -31.22
CA GLU A 267 31.72 62.40 -31.16
C GLU A 267 33.24 62.54 -31.27
N GLN A 268 34.01 61.73 -30.53
CA GLN A 268 35.48 61.70 -30.65
C GLN A 268 35.97 61.32 -32.06
N LYS A 269 35.22 60.48 -32.78
CA LYS A 269 35.50 60.15 -34.19
C LYS A 269 35.14 61.26 -35.17
N LYS A 270 34.22 62.16 -34.81
CA LYS A 270 33.89 63.34 -35.63
C LYS A 270 34.91 64.47 -35.43
N ASP A 271 35.37 64.67 -34.20
CA ASP A 271 36.36 65.69 -33.85
C ASP A 271 37.78 65.39 -34.37
N THR A 272 38.06 64.14 -34.74
CA THR A 272 39.36 63.73 -35.33
C THR A 272 39.39 63.80 -36.87
N ILE A 273 38.28 64.15 -37.53
CA ILE A 273 38.14 64.17 -39.00
C ILE A 273 38.03 65.61 -39.57
N ASN A 274 37.93 66.64 -38.72
CA ASN A 274 38.04 68.06 -39.10
C ASN A 274 39.41 68.63 -38.73
#